data_AF-A0A6J4ECL3-F1
#
_entry.id   AF-A0A6J4ECL3-F1
#
_cell.length_a   1.000
_cell.length_b   1.000
_cell.length_c   1.000
_cell.angle_alpha   90.00
_cell.angle_beta   90.00
_cell.angle_gamma   90.00
#
_symmetry.space_group_name_H-M   'P 1'
#
loop_
_entity.id
_entity.type
_entity.pdbx_description
1 polymer ?
#
loop_
_entity_poly.entity_id
_entity_poly.type
_entity_poly.pdbx_seq_one_letter_code
_entity_poly.pdbx_strand_id
1 'polypeptide(L)'
;MFERMREDIQSVFHRDPAARNAFEVLTCYPGLHAIWLHRLAHALWLAGWKWLARLVSNFGRWMTGIEIHPGARIGRRFFIDHGMGIVIGETAEIGNDVTLYQGVTLGGTSWNAGKRHPTLEDGVVVGAGAKVLGPFTVGAGAKIGSNAVVTKAVPAGATAVGIPGRIIVKEDPEKTAKRQAIAEKFGFDAYGVSQDMPDPVARAIGQLLDHVQAVDERLEGMCRALTALGSDYCASALPELREEDFEGVKDEARPPAA
;
A
#
# COMPACT_ATOMS: atom_id res chain seq x y z
N MET A 1 27.52 16.89 -5.84
CA MET A 1 27.52 15.43 -5.57
C MET A 1 27.69 15.14 -4.08
N PHE A 2 28.73 15.69 -3.43
CA PHE A 2 28.95 15.52 -1.98
C PHE A 2 27.81 16.01 -1.08
N GLU A 3 27.18 17.15 -1.38
CA GLU A 3 26.01 17.63 -0.62
C GLU A 3 24.84 16.65 -0.69
N ARG A 4 24.57 16.05 -1.86
CA ARG A 4 23.51 15.05 -2.02
C ARG A 4 23.83 13.76 -1.25
N MET A 5 25.08 13.32 -1.26
CA MET A 5 25.48 12.15 -0.47
C MET A 5 25.30 12.40 1.04
N ARG A 6 25.61 13.61 1.52
CA ARG A 6 25.34 13.99 2.91
C ARG A 6 23.85 14.00 3.24
N GLU A 7 23.02 14.55 2.36
CA GLU A 7 21.56 14.51 2.52
C GLU A 7 21.01 13.08 2.53
N ASP A 8 21.48 12.22 1.63
CA ASP A 8 21.04 10.82 1.55
C ASP A 8 21.43 10.08 2.86
N ILE A 9 22.65 10.25 3.37
CA ILE A 9 23.09 9.67 4.66
C ILE A 9 22.26 10.21 5.84
N GLN A 10 22.02 11.53 5.90
CA GLN A 10 21.20 12.13 6.95
C GLN A 10 19.75 11.63 6.91
N SER A 11 19.21 11.40 5.71
CA SER A 11 17.88 10.82 5.55
C SER A 11 17.79 9.41 6.15
N VAL A 12 18.86 8.62 6.10
CA VAL A 12 18.90 7.30 6.74
C VAL A 12 18.74 7.44 8.25
N PHE A 13 19.56 8.28 8.90
CA PHE A 13 19.47 8.50 10.36
C PHE A 13 18.11 9.01 10.83
N HIS A 14 17.41 9.79 10.01
CA HIS A 14 16.10 10.31 10.37
C HIS A 14 14.98 9.27 10.24
N ARG A 15 15.15 8.26 9.39
CA ARG A 15 14.07 7.32 9.02
C ARG A 15 14.30 5.91 9.53
N ASP A 16 15.54 5.54 9.81
CA ASP A 16 15.91 4.23 10.32
C ASP A 16 16.50 4.31 11.73
N PRO A 17 15.74 3.90 12.77
CA PRO A 17 16.22 3.86 14.15
C PRO A 17 17.41 2.90 14.37
N ALA A 18 17.66 1.96 13.47
CA ALA A 18 18.76 1.01 13.56
C ALA A 18 20.12 1.58 13.10
N ALA A 19 20.13 2.73 12.43
CA ALA A 19 21.35 3.37 11.96
C ALA A 19 22.17 3.97 13.11
N ARG A 20 23.26 3.29 13.50
CA ARG A 20 24.07 3.70 14.68
C ARG A 20 25.13 4.75 14.37
N ASN A 21 25.80 4.63 13.22
CA ASN A 21 26.92 5.50 12.85
C ASN A 21 27.10 5.62 11.33
N ALA A 22 27.80 6.68 10.89
CA ALA A 22 27.90 7.01 9.47
C ALA A 22 28.74 6.02 8.67
N PHE A 23 29.68 5.33 9.33
CA PHE A 23 30.49 4.30 8.70
C PHE A 23 29.63 3.09 8.32
N GLU A 24 28.80 2.61 9.25
CA GLU A 24 27.84 1.53 9.00
C GLU A 24 26.85 1.90 7.90
N VAL A 25 26.31 3.13 7.92
CA VAL A 25 25.44 3.64 6.86
C VAL A 25 26.15 3.65 5.50
N LEU A 26 27.42 4.06 5.47
CA LEU A 26 28.21 4.11 4.25
C LEU A 26 28.57 2.71 3.72
N THR A 27 28.83 1.72 4.58
CA THR A 27 29.35 0.40 4.17
C THR A 27 28.28 -0.68 4.05
N CYS A 28 27.16 -0.55 4.77
CA CYS A 28 26.20 -1.64 4.95
C CYS A 28 24.76 -1.31 4.51
N TYR A 29 24.51 -0.14 3.90
CA TYR A 29 23.19 0.19 3.36
C TYR A 29 23.12 -0.02 1.85
N PRO A 30 22.59 -1.17 1.38
CA PRO A 30 22.49 -1.47 -0.05
C PRO A 30 21.60 -0.45 -0.79
N GLY A 31 20.61 0.13 -0.10
CA GLY A 31 19.76 1.20 -0.64
C GLY A 31 20.56 2.43 -1.09
N LEU A 32 21.51 2.90 -0.27
CA LEU A 32 22.37 4.04 -0.62
C LEU A 32 23.29 3.70 -1.80
N HIS A 33 23.91 2.52 -1.78
CA HIS A 33 24.78 2.07 -2.87
C HIS A 33 24.04 2.01 -4.20
N ALA A 34 22.82 1.46 -4.21
CA ALA A 34 21.98 1.40 -5.40
C ALA A 34 21.63 2.79 -5.94
N ILE A 35 21.32 3.74 -5.06
CA ILE A 35 21.02 5.13 -5.45
C ILE A 35 22.25 5.79 -6.08
N TRP A 36 23.44 5.65 -5.50
CA TRP A 36 24.64 6.27 -6.04
C TRP A 36 25.05 5.68 -7.39
N LEU A 37 25.00 4.35 -7.52
CA LEU A 37 25.23 3.66 -8.79
C LEU A 37 24.18 4.05 -9.83
N HIS A 38 22.90 4.18 -9.44
CA HIS A 38 21.86 4.68 -10.32
C HIS A 38 22.14 6.12 -10.78
N ARG A 39 22.55 7.03 -9.88
CA ARG A 39 22.87 8.42 -10.27
C ARG A 39 23.99 8.48 -11.31
N LEU A 40 25.01 7.62 -11.19
CA LEU A 40 26.06 7.46 -12.20
C LEU A 40 25.48 6.89 -13.51
N ALA A 41 24.71 5.80 -13.43
CA ALA A 41 24.07 5.19 -14.60
C ALA A 41 23.13 6.15 -15.33
N HIS A 42 22.39 6.97 -14.59
CA HIS A 42 21.47 7.99 -15.11
C HIS A 42 22.24 9.09 -15.86
N ALA A 43 23.37 9.56 -15.30
CA ALA A 43 24.22 10.53 -15.99
C ALA A 43 24.75 9.97 -17.33
N LEU A 44 25.23 8.72 -17.34
CA LEU A 44 25.63 8.02 -18.57
C LEU A 44 24.48 7.85 -19.56
N TRP A 45 23.28 7.56 -19.04
CA TRP A 45 22.07 7.41 -19.84
C TRP A 45 21.70 8.73 -20.54
N LEU A 46 21.77 9.85 -19.83
CA LEU A 46 21.51 11.18 -20.39
C LEU A 46 22.60 11.63 -21.38
N ALA A 47 23.85 11.20 -21.17
CA ALA A 47 24.96 11.45 -22.09
C ALA A 47 24.91 10.59 -23.37
N GLY A 48 23.90 9.72 -23.52
CA GLY A 48 23.73 8.85 -24.70
C GLY A 48 24.50 7.53 -24.63
N TRP A 49 25.25 7.27 -23.56
CA TRP A 49 26.06 6.06 -23.40
C TRP A 49 25.21 4.93 -22.82
N LYS A 50 24.14 4.56 -23.56
CA LYS A 50 23.05 3.70 -23.08
C LYS A 50 23.51 2.32 -22.63
N TRP A 51 24.43 1.70 -23.37
CA TRP A 51 24.97 0.40 -23.04
C TRP A 51 25.74 0.43 -21.71
N LEU A 52 26.62 1.42 -21.52
CA LEU A 52 27.40 1.56 -20.29
C LEU A 52 26.49 1.86 -19.09
N ALA A 53 25.48 2.70 -19.28
CA ALA A 53 24.45 2.96 -18.27
C ALA A 53 23.72 1.67 -17.84
N ARG A 54 23.37 0.79 -18.78
CA ARG A 54 22.76 -0.52 -18.48
C ARG A 54 23.72 -1.45 -17.77
N LEU A 55 24.99 -1.45 -18.14
CA LEU A 55 26.03 -2.24 -17.46
C LEU A 55 26.18 -1.83 -15.99
N VAL A 56 26.27 -0.52 -15.71
CA VAL A 56 26.36 0.02 -14.34
C VAL A 56 25.10 -0.32 -13.53
N SER A 57 23.91 -0.18 -14.12
CA SER A 57 22.64 -0.56 -13.49
C SER A 57 22.58 -2.06 -13.17
N ASN A 58 23.02 -2.94 -14.08
CA ASN A 58 23.09 -4.38 -13.83
C ASN A 58 24.10 -4.73 -12.73
N PHE A 59 25.25 -4.04 -12.70
CA PHE A 59 26.23 -4.22 -11.64
C PHE A 59 25.66 -3.81 -10.28
N GLY A 60 24.95 -2.67 -10.21
CA GLY A 60 24.24 -2.25 -9.01
C GLY A 60 23.19 -3.26 -8.55
N ARG A 61 22.41 -3.82 -9.49
CA ARG A 61 21.46 -4.90 -9.20
C ARG A 61 22.16 -6.14 -8.62
N TRP A 62 23.26 -6.58 -9.23
CA TRP A 62 24.00 -7.75 -8.76
C TRP A 62 24.55 -7.54 -7.34
N MET A 63 25.08 -6.35 -7.05
CA MET A 63 25.66 -6.01 -5.75
C MET A 63 24.60 -5.84 -4.65
N THR A 64 23.45 -5.24 -4.96
CA THR A 64 22.49 -4.76 -3.94
C THR A 64 21.16 -5.50 -3.92
N GLY A 65 20.83 -6.25 -4.97
CA GLY A 65 19.50 -6.84 -5.16
C GLY A 65 18.41 -5.84 -5.58
N ILE A 66 18.76 -4.57 -5.81
CA ILE A 66 17.85 -3.49 -6.21
C ILE A 66 18.02 -3.22 -7.71
N GLU A 67 16.95 -3.38 -8.48
CA GLU A 67 16.94 -3.05 -9.90
C GLU A 67 16.38 -1.65 -10.13
N ILE A 68 17.23 -0.72 -10.59
CA ILE A 68 16.82 0.63 -10.99
C ILE A 68 17.24 0.87 -12.44
N HIS A 69 16.25 1.03 -13.32
CA HIS A 69 16.54 1.35 -14.71
C HIS A 69 17.25 2.72 -14.83
N PRO A 70 18.30 2.87 -15.66
CA PRO A 70 19.02 4.16 -15.78
C PRO A 70 18.16 5.32 -16.26
N GLY A 71 17.08 5.04 -16.99
CA GLY A 71 16.12 6.05 -17.45
C GLY A 71 15.20 6.63 -16.36
N ALA A 72 15.06 5.95 -15.21
CA ALA A 72 14.20 6.40 -14.13
C ALA A 72 14.69 7.76 -13.58
N ARG A 73 13.75 8.62 -13.17
CA ARG A 73 14.07 9.93 -12.59
C ARG A 73 13.83 9.88 -11.10
N ILE A 74 14.87 10.17 -10.31
CA ILE A 74 14.83 10.09 -8.84
C ILE A 74 15.23 11.44 -8.25
N GLY A 75 14.38 11.96 -7.35
CA GLY A 75 14.58 13.18 -6.60
C GLY A 75 15.68 13.11 -5.53
N ARG A 76 15.54 13.96 -4.51
CA ARG A 76 16.45 14.08 -3.37
C ARG A 76 15.93 13.29 -2.17
N ARG A 77 16.83 12.82 -1.30
CA ARG A 77 16.48 12.11 -0.05
C ARG A 77 15.53 10.93 -0.31
N PHE A 78 15.74 10.26 -1.44
CA PHE A 78 15.05 9.03 -1.74
C PHE A 78 15.60 7.95 -0.83
N PHE A 79 14.73 7.29 -0.08
CA PHE A 79 15.13 6.30 0.91
C PHE A 79 14.66 4.91 0.47
N ILE A 80 15.60 3.97 0.41
CA ILE A 80 15.32 2.56 0.18
C ILE A 80 15.71 1.82 1.45
N ASP A 81 14.71 1.24 2.11
CA ASP A 81 14.92 0.43 3.29
C ASP A 81 14.91 -1.06 2.93
N HIS A 82 15.88 -1.81 3.47
CA HIS A 82 16.24 -3.21 3.15
C HIS A 82 16.56 -3.50 1.68
N GLY A 83 15.77 -3.00 0.73
CA GLY A 83 16.07 -2.89 -0.70
C GLY A 83 15.89 -4.16 -1.53
N MET A 84 16.07 -5.34 -0.96
CA MET A 84 16.05 -6.59 -1.73
C MET A 84 14.77 -6.75 -2.56
N GLY A 85 14.92 -7.04 -3.86
CA GLY A 85 13.80 -7.31 -4.75
C GLY A 85 13.01 -6.06 -5.20
N ILE A 86 13.52 -4.85 -4.94
CA ILE A 86 12.94 -3.64 -5.52
C ILE A 86 13.20 -3.60 -7.03
N VAL A 87 12.18 -3.21 -7.80
CA VAL A 87 12.25 -3.03 -9.26
C VAL A 87 11.65 -1.69 -9.64
N ILE A 88 12.46 -0.80 -10.21
CA ILE A 88 12.06 0.54 -10.69
C ILE A 88 12.26 0.62 -12.19
N GLY A 89 11.16 0.73 -12.93
CA GLY A 89 11.19 0.72 -14.39
C GLY A 89 11.61 2.05 -15.04
N GLU A 90 11.83 1.98 -16.36
CA GLU A 90 12.50 3.03 -17.14
C GLU A 90 11.87 4.42 -17.05
N THR A 91 10.55 4.51 -17.11
CA THR A 91 9.83 5.79 -17.15
C THR A 91 9.25 6.17 -15.81
N ALA A 92 9.73 5.54 -14.73
CA ALA A 92 9.31 5.88 -13.38
C ALA A 92 9.87 7.26 -13.01
N GLU A 93 9.03 8.05 -12.35
CA GLU A 93 9.41 9.35 -11.79
C GLU A 93 9.16 9.30 -10.30
N ILE A 94 10.17 9.63 -9.51
CA ILE A 94 10.13 9.58 -8.06
C ILE A 94 10.54 10.95 -7.54
N GLY A 95 9.64 11.57 -6.77
CA GLY A 95 9.84 12.86 -6.12
C GLY A 95 10.88 12.84 -5.01
N ASN A 96 10.89 13.90 -4.23
CA ASN A 96 11.76 14.03 -3.05
C ASN A 96 11.17 13.29 -1.87
N ASP A 97 12.02 12.88 -0.93
CA ASP A 97 11.60 12.35 0.36
C ASP A 97 10.74 11.07 0.28
N VAL A 98 10.71 10.39 -0.86
CA VAL A 98 9.99 9.13 -1.05
C VAL A 98 10.72 7.98 -0.34
N THR A 99 9.95 7.07 0.28
CA THR A 99 10.48 5.85 0.90
C THR A 99 9.91 4.61 0.21
N LEU A 100 10.78 3.69 -0.21
CA LEU A 100 10.39 2.33 -0.64
C LEU A 100 10.98 1.29 0.31
N TYR A 101 10.18 0.29 0.64
CA TYR A 101 10.62 -0.92 1.33
C TYR A 101 10.97 -2.06 0.34
N GLN A 102 11.51 -3.16 0.85
CA GLN A 102 11.88 -4.35 0.07
C GLN A 102 10.72 -4.89 -0.79
N GLY A 103 11.04 -5.50 -1.93
CA GLY A 103 10.08 -6.19 -2.80
C GLY A 103 9.09 -5.29 -3.55
N VAL A 104 9.26 -3.96 -3.46
CA VAL A 104 8.40 -3.00 -4.18
C VAL A 104 8.67 -3.03 -5.68
N THR A 105 7.61 -2.97 -6.49
CA THR A 105 7.74 -2.82 -7.95
C THR A 105 7.02 -1.58 -8.43
N LEU A 106 7.75 -0.71 -9.14
CA LEU A 106 7.22 0.40 -9.93
C LEU A 106 7.24 -0.02 -11.39
N GLY A 107 6.17 -0.72 -11.80
CA GLY A 107 6.09 -1.48 -13.03
C GLY A 107 5.25 -0.83 -14.13
N GLY A 108 5.43 -1.30 -15.36
CA GLY A 108 4.61 -0.92 -16.51
C GLY A 108 3.45 -1.87 -16.75
N THR A 109 2.39 -1.39 -17.40
CA THR A 109 1.21 -2.20 -17.78
C THR A 109 1.08 -2.42 -19.29
N SER A 110 1.92 -1.77 -20.10
CA SER A 110 1.85 -1.82 -21.57
C SER A 110 3.21 -2.13 -22.21
N TRP A 111 3.16 -2.77 -23.37
CA TRP A 111 4.32 -3.03 -24.24
C TRP A 111 4.73 -1.83 -25.10
N ASN A 112 3.90 -0.78 -25.14
CA ASN A 112 4.14 0.40 -25.97
C ASN A 112 5.33 1.22 -25.45
N ALA A 113 6.09 1.78 -26.40
CA ALA A 113 7.09 2.79 -26.10
C ALA A 113 6.43 4.05 -25.52
N GLY A 114 7.07 4.67 -24.52
CA GLY A 114 6.57 5.86 -23.83
C GLY A 114 6.38 5.69 -22.32
N LYS A 115 5.71 6.68 -21.71
CA LYS A 115 5.39 6.71 -20.28
C LYS A 115 4.45 5.54 -19.95
N ARG A 116 4.92 4.63 -19.08
CA ARG A 116 4.22 3.40 -18.70
C ARG A 116 4.39 3.01 -17.24
N HIS A 117 5.36 3.60 -16.55
CA HIS A 117 5.63 3.40 -15.14
C HIS A 117 5.06 4.56 -14.31
N PRO A 118 4.82 4.37 -13.01
CA PRO A 118 4.17 5.37 -12.17
C PRO A 118 5.03 6.61 -11.93
N THR A 119 4.35 7.67 -11.51
CA THR A 119 4.96 8.86 -10.91
C THR A 119 4.61 8.89 -9.43
N LEU A 120 5.61 8.91 -8.55
CA LEU A 120 5.44 9.11 -7.11
C LEU A 120 5.82 10.55 -6.79
N GLU A 121 4.89 11.31 -6.21
CA GLU A 121 5.16 12.67 -5.75
C GLU A 121 5.93 12.68 -4.41
N ASP A 122 6.22 13.88 -3.91
CA ASP A 122 7.05 14.07 -2.73
C ASP A 122 6.47 13.42 -1.47
N GLY A 123 7.33 12.80 -0.67
CA GLY A 123 6.97 12.21 0.63
C GLY A 123 6.12 10.93 0.56
N VAL A 124 5.92 10.35 -0.62
CA VAL A 124 5.20 9.07 -0.77
C VAL A 124 5.93 7.94 -0.04
N VAL A 125 5.18 7.07 0.63
CA VAL A 125 5.73 5.87 1.28
C VAL A 125 5.10 4.62 0.67
N VAL A 126 5.93 3.69 0.22
CA VAL A 126 5.46 2.44 -0.41
C VAL A 126 5.93 1.25 0.41
N GLY A 127 4.96 0.58 1.05
CA GLY A 127 5.17 -0.56 1.94
C GLY A 127 5.77 -1.78 1.24
N ALA A 128 6.33 -2.68 2.05
CA ALA A 128 7.06 -3.85 1.57
C ALA A 128 6.20 -4.71 0.62
N GLY A 129 6.79 -5.17 -0.48
CA GLY A 129 6.15 -6.07 -1.44
C GLY A 129 5.07 -5.43 -2.33
N ALA A 130 4.75 -4.14 -2.18
CA ALA A 130 3.71 -3.49 -2.97
C ALA A 130 4.05 -3.42 -4.47
N LYS A 131 3.03 -3.47 -5.32
CA LYS A 131 3.13 -3.38 -6.78
C LYS A 131 2.34 -2.17 -7.27
N VAL A 132 3.03 -1.15 -7.78
CA VAL A 132 2.43 0.05 -8.36
C VAL A 132 2.63 -0.01 -9.87
N LEU A 133 1.55 -0.26 -10.60
CA LEU A 133 1.60 -0.71 -12.00
C LEU A 133 0.84 0.25 -12.92
N GLY A 134 1.58 0.97 -13.77
CA GLY A 134 1.01 1.81 -14.83
C GLY A 134 1.39 3.29 -14.74
N PRO A 135 1.09 4.08 -15.78
CA PRO A 135 1.49 5.48 -15.90
C PRO A 135 0.52 6.43 -15.19
N PHE A 136 0.36 6.29 -13.88
CA PHE A 136 -0.45 7.19 -13.06
C PHE A 136 0.35 7.82 -11.92
N THR A 137 -0.22 8.84 -11.31
CA THR A 137 0.39 9.55 -10.19
C THR A 137 -0.10 9.02 -8.84
N VAL A 138 0.84 8.80 -7.92
CA VAL A 138 0.62 8.66 -6.49
C VAL A 138 0.94 9.99 -5.85
N GLY A 139 -0.10 10.67 -5.34
CA GLY A 139 -0.01 12.04 -4.86
C GLY A 139 0.85 12.22 -3.63
N ALA A 140 1.28 13.46 -3.39
CA ALA A 140 2.23 13.79 -2.32
C ALA A 140 1.77 13.28 -0.94
N GLY A 141 2.71 12.71 -0.18
CA GLY A 141 2.45 12.16 1.16
C GLY A 141 1.51 10.95 1.21
N ALA A 142 1.10 10.39 0.07
CA ALA A 142 0.28 9.19 0.04
C ALA A 142 1.06 7.96 0.54
N LYS A 143 0.32 6.99 1.07
CA LYS A 143 0.87 5.74 1.61
C LYS A 143 0.33 4.54 0.85
N ILE A 144 1.19 3.67 0.39
CA ILE A 144 0.80 2.39 -0.22
C ILE A 144 1.08 1.28 0.80
N GLY A 145 0.05 0.52 1.15
CA GLY A 145 0.15 -0.59 2.09
C GLY A 145 1.04 -1.71 1.56
N SER A 146 1.61 -2.49 2.49
CA SER A 146 2.42 -3.67 2.15
C SER A 146 1.62 -4.66 1.31
N ASN A 147 2.28 -5.28 0.33
CA ASN A 147 1.69 -6.21 -0.65
C ASN A 147 0.49 -5.67 -1.46
N ALA A 148 0.15 -4.38 -1.36
CA ALA A 148 -0.94 -3.81 -2.14
C ALA A 148 -0.61 -3.81 -3.64
N VAL A 149 -1.62 -4.02 -4.48
CA VAL A 149 -1.49 -3.97 -5.95
C VAL A 149 -2.27 -2.76 -6.47
N VAL A 150 -1.57 -1.66 -6.72
CA VAL A 150 -2.17 -0.38 -7.09
C VAL A 150 -2.06 -0.16 -8.59
N THR A 151 -3.22 -0.03 -9.24
CA THR A 151 -3.34 0.13 -10.70
C THR A 151 -4.05 1.43 -11.10
N LYS A 152 -4.34 2.31 -10.13
CA LYS A 152 -5.05 3.58 -10.31
C LYS A 152 -4.39 4.68 -9.48
N ALA A 153 -4.59 5.92 -9.89
CA ALA A 153 -4.10 7.10 -9.19
C ALA A 153 -4.53 7.12 -7.71
N VAL A 154 -3.62 7.56 -6.84
CA VAL A 154 -3.87 7.68 -5.40
C VAL A 154 -3.80 9.17 -5.04
N PRO A 155 -4.86 9.76 -4.46
CA PRO A 155 -4.86 11.15 -4.04
C PRO A 155 -3.76 11.46 -3.01
N ALA A 156 -3.33 12.72 -2.95
CA ALA A 156 -2.38 13.20 -1.95
C ALA A 156 -2.87 12.92 -0.53
N GLY A 157 -1.95 12.46 0.34
CA GLY A 157 -2.22 12.10 1.74
C GLY A 157 -3.14 10.88 1.96
N ALA A 158 -3.66 10.25 0.90
CA ALA A 158 -4.50 9.07 1.02
C ALA A 158 -3.67 7.79 1.22
N THR A 159 -4.31 6.73 1.70
CA THR A 159 -3.70 5.41 1.85
C THR A 159 -4.32 4.43 0.87
N ALA A 160 -3.53 3.66 0.12
CA ALA A 160 -4.04 2.61 -0.77
C ALA A 160 -3.60 1.22 -0.29
N VAL A 161 -4.55 0.28 -0.12
CA VAL A 161 -4.29 -1.06 0.45
C VAL A 161 -5.03 -2.17 -0.30
N GLY A 162 -4.57 -3.41 -0.15
CA GLY A 162 -5.24 -4.59 -0.67
C GLY A 162 -4.94 -4.91 -2.14
N ILE A 163 -5.57 -5.98 -2.63
CA ILE A 163 -5.41 -6.53 -3.98
C ILE A 163 -6.81 -6.79 -4.56
N PRO A 164 -7.28 -6.01 -5.56
CA PRO A 164 -6.68 -4.78 -6.08
C PRO A 164 -6.71 -3.64 -5.05
N GLY A 165 -5.78 -2.70 -5.18
CA GLY A 165 -5.59 -1.57 -4.28
C GLY A 165 -6.82 -0.66 -4.22
N ARG A 166 -7.32 -0.44 -3.00
CA ARG A 166 -8.46 0.43 -2.70
C ARG A 166 -7.98 1.63 -1.88
N ILE A 167 -8.53 2.80 -2.18
CA ILE A 167 -8.16 4.04 -1.51
C ILE A 167 -8.97 4.19 -0.23
N ILE A 168 -8.26 4.29 0.88
CA ILE A 168 -8.76 4.70 2.18
C ILE A 168 -8.46 6.20 2.31
N VAL A 169 -9.53 6.99 2.31
CA VAL A 169 -9.44 8.40 2.72
C VAL A 169 -9.62 8.43 4.23
N LYS A 170 -8.71 9.12 4.94
CA LYS A 170 -8.78 9.29 6.39
C LYS A 170 -10.14 9.90 6.75
N GLU A 171 -10.95 9.17 7.50
CA GLU A 171 -12.27 9.66 7.91
C GLU A 171 -12.14 10.76 8.97
N ASP A 172 -13.19 11.58 9.04
CA ASP A 172 -13.38 12.57 10.10
C ASP A 172 -13.27 11.88 11.49
N PRO A 173 -12.40 12.37 12.41
CA PRO A 173 -12.20 11.76 13.73
C PRO A 173 -13.50 11.49 14.49
N GLU A 174 -14.55 12.30 14.29
CA GLU A 174 -15.85 12.12 14.94
C GLU A 174 -16.59 10.85 14.47
N LYS A 175 -16.44 10.47 13.19
CA LYS A 175 -17.05 9.26 12.62
C LYS A 175 -16.27 8.00 13.01
N THR A 176 -14.96 8.12 13.15
CA THR A 176 -14.07 7.04 13.62
C THR A 176 -14.39 6.66 15.06
N ALA A 177 -14.59 7.66 15.95
CA ALA A 177 -14.95 7.41 17.34
C ALA A 177 -16.32 6.73 17.50
N LYS A 178 -17.33 7.15 16.73
CA LYS A 178 -18.65 6.48 16.72
C LYS A 178 -18.58 5.02 16.28
N ARG A 179 -17.75 4.72 15.28
CA ARG A 179 -17.55 3.35 14.79
C ARG A 179 -16.78 2.47 15.78
N GLN A 180 -15.79 3.02 16.48
CA GLN A 180 -15.08 2.30 17.55
C GLN A 180 -16.03 1.91 18.68
N ALA A 181 -16.89 2.84 19.11
CA ALA A 181 -17.91 2.54 20.12
C ALA A 181 -18.92 1.47 19.67
N ILE A 182 -19.21 1.39 18.36
CA ILE A 182 -20.05 0.34 17.78
C ILE A 182 -19.29 -1.00 17.76
N ALA A 183 -18.04 -1.03 17.28
CA ALA A 183 -17.22 -2.24 17.22
C ALA A 183 -16.97 -2.86 18.61
N GLU A 184 -16.70 -2.03 19.63
CA GLU A 184 -16.59 -2.47 21.03
C GLU A 184 -17.90 -3.07 21.55
N LYS A 185 -19.05 -2.53 21.14
CA LYS A 185 -20.37 -3.01 21.54
C LYS A 185 -20.73 -4.36 20.91
N PHE A 186 -20.18 -4.67 19.73
CA PHE A 186 -20.42 -5.92 19.00
C PHE A 186 -19.34 -7.00 19.22
N GLY A 187 -18.28 -6.70 19.99
CA GLY A 187 -17.25 -7.69 20.37
C GLY A 187 -16.44 -8.25 19.19
N PHE A 188 -16.41 -7.56 18.06
CA PHE A 188 -15.68 -7.98 16.87
C PHE A 188 -14.34 -7.25 16.80
N ASP A 189 -13.30 -7.87 17.36
CA ASP A 189 -11.92 -7.44 17.18
C ASP A 189 -11.29 -8.32 16.10
N ALA A 190 -11.22 -7.81 14.87
CA ALA A 190 -10.61 -8.52 13.76
C ALA A 190 -9.10 -8.59 14.01
N TYR A 191 -8.66 -9.70 14.61
CA TYR A 191 -7.25 -10.03 14.82
C TYR A 191 -6.44 -9.72 13.56
N GLY A 192 -5.58 -8.70 13.63
CA GLY A 192 -4.58 -8.40 12.58
C GLY A 192 -4.79 -7.12 11.76
N VAL A 193 -5.86 -6.36 11.98
CA VAL A 193 -6.02 -5.03 11.34
C VAL A 193 -5.59 -3.95 12.32
N SER A 194 -4.40 -3.38 12.12
CA SER A 194 -3.94 -2.24 12.94
C SER A 194 -4.96 -1.11 12.93
N GLN A 195 -5.16 -0.43 14.08
CA GLN A 195 -6.09 0.69 14.28
C GLN A 195 -5.98 1.83 13.24
N ASP A 196 -4.86 1.91 12.52
CA ASP A 196 -4.57 2.93 11.49
C ASP A 196 -4.90 2.53 10.04
N MET A 197 -5.44 1.32 9.80
CA MET A 197 -5.67 0.83 8.43
C MET A 197 -7.04 0.13 8.32
N PRO A 198 -8.15 0.87 8.18
CA PRO A 198 -9.47 0.25 8.09
C PRO A 198 -9.60 -0.56 6.80
N ASP A 199 -9.78 -1.87 6.93
CA ASP A 199 -10.05 -2.73 5.78
C ASP A 199 -11.31 -2.24 5.04
N PRO A 200 -11.22 -1.85 3.76
CA PRO A 200 -12.35 -1.38 2.98
C PRO A 200 -13.43 -2.45 2.82
N VAL A 201 -13.10 -3.75 2.90
CA VAL A 201 -14.08 -4.84 2.89
C VAL A 201 -14.84 -4.86 4.22
N ALA A 202 -14.14 -4.92 5.36
CA ALA A 202 -14.77 -4.82 6.67
C ALA A 202 -15.67 -3.59 6.81
N ARG A 203 -15.24 -2.43 6.29
CA ARG A 203 -16.05 -1.20 6.25
C ARG A 203 -17.33 -1.36 5.44
N ALA A 204 -17.27 -1.98 4.26
CA ALA A 204 -18.43 -2.20 3.41
C ALA A 204 -19.41 -3.18 4.07
N ILE A 205 -18.90 -4.25 4.70
CA ILE A 205 -19.71 -5.22 5.46
C ILE A 205 -20.41 -4.51 6.63
N GLY A 206 -19.70 -3.69 7.40
CA GLY A 206 -20.29 -2.90 8.47
C GLY A 206 -21.44 -1.99 7.99
N GLN A 207 -21.24 -1.31 6.86
CA GLN A 207 -22.31 -0.48 6.26
C GLN A 207 -23.52 -1.28 5.78
N LEU A 208 -23.31 -2.50 5.27
CA LEU A 208 -24.40 -3.39 4.90
C LEU A 208 -25.17 -3.88 6.13
N LEU A 209 -24.47 -4.24 7.21
CA LEU A 209 -25.09 -4.67 8.47
C LEU A 209 -25.92 -3.55 9.10
N ASP A 210 -25.40 -2.32 9.16
CA ASP A 210 -26.14 -1.14 9.63
C ASP A 210 -27.43 -0.93 8.81
N HIS A 211 -27.36 -1.13 7.49
CA HIS A 211 -28.52 -0.98 6.62
C HIS A 211 -29.55 -2.10 6.83
N VAL A 212 -29.09 -3.35 6.99
CA VAL A 212 -29.96 -4.51 7.28
C VAL A 212 -30.70 -4.29 8.60
N GLN A 213 -30.02 -3.83 9.65
CA GLN A 213 -30.67 -3.50 10.93
C GLN A 213 -31.74 -2.41 10.77
N ALA A 214 -31.45 -1.34 10.01
CA ALA A 214 -32.44 -0.30 9.75
C ALA A 214 -33.63 -0.78 8.92
N VAL A 215 -33.44 -1.78 8.04
CA VAL A 215 -34.52 -2.42 7.29
C VAL A 215 -35.35 -3.31 8.22
N ASP A 216 -34.72 -4.10 9.09
CA ASP A 216 -35.41 -4.93 10.08
C ASP A 216 -36.26 -4.10 11.03
N GLU A 217 -35.75 -2.97 11.55
CA GLU A 217 -36.54 -2.06 12.40
C GLU A 217 -37.78 -1.52 11.67
N ARG A 218 -37.66 -1.20 10.38
CA ARG A 218 -38.80 -0.76 9.56
C ARG A 218 -39.79 -1.88 9.29
N LEU A 219 -39.30 -3.08 8.99
CA LEU A 219 -40.14 -4.26 8.77
C LEU A 219 -40.90 -4.63 10.05
N GLU A 220 -40.24 -4.61 11.20
CA GLU A 220 -40.91 -4.80 12.49
C GLU A 220 -42.00 -3.75 12.71
N GLY A 221 -41.72 -2.47 12.42
CA GLY A 221 -42.70 -1.39 12.52
C GLY A 221 -43.91 -1.62 11.62
N MET A 222 -43.68 -2.01 10.36
CA MET A 222 -44.74 -2.36 9.41
C MET A 222 -45.53 -3.59 9.86
N CYS A 223 -44.86 -4.61 10.38
CA CYS A 223 -45.48 -5.81 10.91
C CYS A 223 -46.40 -5.52 12.08
N ARG A 224 -45.97 -4.67 13.04
CA ARG A 224 -46.83 -4.22 14.15
C ARG A 224 -48.09 -3.52 13.65
N ALA A 225 -47.97 -2.68 12.62
CA ALA A 225 -49.11 -1.99 12.01
C ALA A 225 -50.07 -2.95 11.27
N LEU A 226 -49.53 -3.95 10.57
CA LEU A 226 -50.30 -4.98 9.87
C LEU A 226 -51.02 -5.93 10.83
N THR A 227 -50.38 -6.31 11.94
CA THR A 227 -51.02 -7.09 13.00
C THR A 227 -52.17 -6.30 13.64
N ALA A 228 -52.02 -4.99 13.85
CA ALA A 228 -53.11 -4.14 14.34
C ALA A 228 -54.31 -4.05 13.38
N LEU A 229 -54.09 -4.32 12.08
CA LEU A 229 -55.13 -4.40 11.05
C LEU A 229 -55.66 -5.85 10.84
N GLY A 230 -55.18 -6.82 11.61
CA GLY A 230 -55.65 -8.21 11.57
C GLY A 230 -54.97 -9.13 10.54
N SER A 231 -53.80 -8.75 10.01
CA SER A 231 -53.03 -9.59 9.08
C SER A 231 -51.98 -10.45 9.81
N ASP A 232 -51.78 -11.68 9.36
CA ASP A 232 -50.84 -12.69 9.87
C ASP A 232 -49.55 -12.81 9.02
N TYR A 233 -49.36 -11.93 8.03
CA TYR A 233 -48.24 -11.98 7.08
C TYR A 233 -46.85 -12.12 7.74
N CYS A 234 -46.64 -11.41 8.85
CA CYS A 234 -45.36 -11.41 9.57
C CYS A 234 -45.17 -12.57 10.56
N ALA A 235 -46.08 -13.55 10.60
CA ALA A 235 -45.92 -14.77 11.38
C ALA A 235 -45.01 -15.81 10.71
N SER A 236 -44.61 -15.58 9.46
CA SER A 236 -43.70 -16.44 8.72
C SER A 236 -42.26 -16.29 9.22
N ALA A 237 -41.63 -17.41 9.58
CA ALA A 237 -40.24 -17.42 10.05
C ALA A 237 -39.29 -17.07 8.90
N LEU A 238 -38.30 -16.20 9.18
CA LEU A 238 -37.18 -15.97 8.28
C LEU A 238 -36.33 -17.26 8.19
N PRO A 239 -35.74 -17.55 7.01
CA PRO A 239 -34.82 -18.67 6.88
C PRO A 239 -33.61 -18.47 7.79
N GLU A 240 -33.28 -19.48 8.59
CA GLU A 240 -32.11 -19.46 9.48
C GLU A 240 -30.82 -19.57 8.66
N LEU A 241 -29.81 -18.79 9.04
CA LEU A 241 -28.46 -18.92 8.52
C LEU A 241 -27.81 -20.16 9.15
N ARG A 242 -27.48 -21.16 8.34
CA ARG A 242 -26.89 -22.41 8.85
C ARG A 242 -25.37 -22.30 8.80
N GLU A 243 -24.69 -22.94 9.75
CA GLU A 243 -23.21 -22.96 9.77
C GLU A 243 -22.60 -23.56 8.48
N GLU A 244 -23.30 -24.49 7.85
CA GLU A 244 -22.94 -25.12 6.57
C GLU A 244 -22.78 -24.09 5.45
N ASP A 245 -23.56 -22.99 5.50
CA ASP A 245 -23.53 -21.93 4.50
C ASP A 245 -22.23 -21.09 4.58
N PHE A 246 -21.41 -21.27 5.63
CA PHE A 246 -20.15 -20.55 5.89
C PHE A 246 -18.89 -21.43 5.88
N GLU A 247 -18.99 -22.72 5.50
CA GLU A 247 -17.85 -23.65 5.51
C GLU A 247 -16.64 -23.15 4.69
N GLY A 248 -16.85 -22.41 3.60
CA GLY A 248 -15.78 -21.87 2.77
C GLY A 248 -14.99 -20.68 3.36
N VAL A 249 -15.38 -20.18 4.54
CA VAL A 249 -14.76 -19.02 5.22
C VAL A 249 -14.06 -19.44 6.52
N LYS A 250 -14.26 -20.68 6.99
CA LYS A 250 -13.54 -21.20 8.15
C LYS A 250 -12.07 -21.42 7.73
N ASP A 251 -11.18 -20.55 8.20
CA ASP A 251 -9.74 -20.75 8.08
C ASP A 251 -9.39 -22.12 8.68
N GLU A 252 -8.94 -23.07 7.85
CA GLU A 252 -8.24 -24.26 8.33
C GLU A 252 -6.87 -23.81 8.87
N ALA A 253 -6.86 -23.17 10.04
CA ALA A 253 -5.67 -23.07 10.87
C ALA A 253 -5.37 -24.46 11.45
N ARG A 254 -4.95 -25.40 10.60
CA ARG A 254 -4.32 -26.64 11.03
C ARG A 254 -2.84 -26.32 11.26
N PRO A 255 -2.33 -26.35 12.51
CA PRO A 255 -0.90 -26.22 12.72
C PRO A 255 -0.18 -27.38 12.02
N PRO A 256 1.02 -27.18 11.44
CA PRO A 256 1.77 -28.28 10.87
C PRO A 256 2.10 -29.27 12.00
N ALA A 257 1.73 -30.54 11.79
CA ALA A 257 2.16 -31.63 12.66
C ALA A 257 3.71 -31.66 12.68
N ALA A 258 4.24 -31.79 13.90
CA ALA A 258 5.66 -31.81 14.22
C ALA A 258 6.44 -32.90 13.47
#